data_AF-A0A918Q8B8-F1
#
_entry.id   AF-A0A918Q8B8-F1
#
_cell.length_a   1.000
_cell.length_b   1.000
_cell.length_c   1.000
_cell.angle_alpha   90.00
_cell.angle_beta   90.00
_cell.angle_gamma   90.00
#
_symmetry.space_group_name_H-M   'P 1'
#
loop_
_entity.id
_entity.type
_entity.pdbx_description
1 polymer ?
#
loop_
_entity_poly.entity_id
_entity_poly.type
_entity_poly.pdbx_seq_one_letter_code
_entity_poly.pdbx_strand_id
1 'polypeptide(L)'
;MKNNHTYIEFCKKLYLEGFTPANIRFREHPKFEEFLRIVKQEVYETSYEMFYEYTKEHNYFTNLWTSHLLIEYFKVSKEIKSSCLEIIVRYSEGRLNPKVAREERDWLEMNRLLYV
;
A
#
# COMPACT_ATOMS: atom_id res chain seq x y z
N MET A 1 11.19 16.24 -15.68
CA MET A 1 11.20 15.67 -14.31
C MET A 1 9.79 15.17 -14.05
N LYS A 2 9.60 13.86 -13.92
CA LYS A 2 8.27 13.25 -13.71
C LYS A 2 7.80 13.53 -12.28
N ASN A 3 6.50 13.81 -12.12
CA ASN A 3 5.89 14.23 -10.87
C ASN A 3 5.70 13.05 -9.91
N ASN A 4 6.78 12.54 -9.32
CA ASN A 4 6.73 11.59 -8.19
C ASN A 4 5.91 12.16 -7.00
N HIS A 5 5.69 13.48 -6.98
CA HIS A 5 4.85 14.15 -6.02
C HIS A 5 3.39 13.64 -6.05
N THR A 6 2.83 13.31 -7.21
CA THR A 6 1.38 13.02 -7.31
C THR A 6 0.96 11.76 -6.54
N TYR A 7 1.71 10.66 -6.64
CA TYR A 7 1.38 9.43 -5.91
C TYR A 7 1.56 9.57 -4.40
N ILE A 8 2.71 10.10 -3.97
CA ILE A 8 3.02 10.30 -2.54
C ILE A 8 2.02 11.28 -1.90
N GLU A 9 1.71 12.39 -2.58
CA GLU A 9 0.71 13.36 -2.12
C GLU A 9 -0.67 12.73 -2.01
N PHE A 10 -1.06 11.88 -2.97
CA PHE A 10 -2.33 11.17 -2.91
C PHE A 10 -2.39 10.20 -1.72
N CYS A 11 -1.32 9.43 -1.48
CA CYS A 11 -1.23 8.55 -0.31
C CYS A 11 -1.37 9.33 1.01
N LYS A 12 -0.71 10.48 1.11
CA LYS A 12 -0.82 11.39 2.27
C LYS A 12 -2.25 11.91 2.43
N LYS A 13 -2.87 12.36 1.34
CA LYS A 13 -4.25 12.86 1.34
C LYS A 13 -5.23 11.78 1.83
N LEU A 14 -5.13 10.56 1.30
CA LEU A 14 -5.98 9.44 1.73
C LEU A 14 -5.86 9.17 3.22
N TYR A 15 -4.64 9.17 3.75
CA TYR A 15 -4.43 8.98 5.18
C TYR A 15 -5.06 10.11 6.02
N LEU A 16 -4.89 11.38 5.62
CA LEU A 16 -5.50 12.52 6.31
C LEU A 16 -7.04 12.46 6.27
N GLU A 17 -7.60 11.86 5.23
CA GLU A 17 -9.04 11.60 5.09
C GLU A 17 -9.49 10.33 5.86
N GLY A 18 -8.57 9.60 6.49
CA GLY A 18 -8.85 8.41 7.31
C GLY A 18 -8.94 7.11 6.53
N PHE A 19 -8.56 7.11 5.25
CA PHE A 19 -8.46 5.92 4.42
C PHE A 19 -7.12 5.22 4.58
N THR A 20 -7.17 3.89 4.57
CA THR A 20 -6.02 2.98 4.75
C THR A 20 -6.14 1.85 3.72
N PRO A 21 -5.03 1.19 3.36
CA PRO A 21 -5.06 0.16 2.32
C PRO A 21 -5.83 -1.11 2.72
N ALA A 22 -5.78 -1.52 3.99
CA ALA A 22 -6.57 -2.63 4.51
C ALA A 22 -8.07 -2.32 4.68
N ASN A 23 -8.48 -1.04 4.63
CA ASN A 23 -9.89 -0.67 4.79
C ASN A 23 -10.72 -1.04 3.56
N ILE A 24 -11.52 -2.11 3.70
CA ILE A 24 -12.41 -2.62 2.65
C ILE A 24 -13.39 -1.55 2.15
N ARG A 25 -13.89 -0.67 3.03
CA ARG A 25 -14.82 0.40 2.64
C ARG A 25 -14.20 1.41 1.68
N PHE A 26 -12.87 1.58 1.73
CA PHE A 26 -12.21 2.45 0.76
C PHE A 26 -12.29 1.88 -0.65
N ARG A 27 -12.26 0.56 -0.82
CA ARG A 27 -12.33 -0.09 -2.14
C ARG A 27 -13.64 0.19 -2.88
N GLU A 28 -14.70 0.46 -2.15
CA GLU A 28 -16.02 0.82 -2.68
C GLU A 28 -16.18 2.33 -2.88
N HIS A 29 -15.21 3.14 -2.44
CA HIS A 29 -15.27 4.58 -2.52
C HIS A 29 -14.82 5.07 -3.91
N PRO A 30 -15.47 6.08 -4.53
CA PRO A 30 -15.11 6.56 -5.88
C PRO A 30 -13.64 7.01 -6.04
N LYS A 31 -13.04 7.54 -4.96
CA LYS A 31 -11.61 7.90 -4.93
C LYS A 31 -10.67 6.72 -5.14
N PHE A 32 -11.13 5.49 -4.93
CA PHE A 32 -10.31 4.30 -5.13
C PHE A 32 -10.02 4.06 -6.62
N GLU A 33 -10.99 4.27 -7.49
CA GLU A 33 -10.78 4.17 -8.94
C GLU A 33 -9.82 5.23 -9.45
N GLU A 34 -9.95 6.46 -8.94
CA GLU A 34 -9.01 7.55 -9.22
C GLU A 34 -7.59 7.18 -8.77
N PHE A 35 -7.45 6.63 -7.57
CA PHE A 35 -6.18 6.21 -7.02
C PHE A 35 -5.55 5.08 -7.83
N LEU A 36 -6.31 4.05 -8.17
CA LEU A 36 -5.82 2.96 -9.02
C LEU A 36 -5.40 3.44 -10.41
N ARG A 37 -6.07 4.45 -10.97
CA ARG A 37 -5.65 5.05 -12.24
C ARG A 37 -4.28 5.70 -12.13
N ILE A 38 -4.03 6.47 -11.07
CA ILE A 38 -2.72 7.08 -10.79
C ILE A 38 -1.66 5.99 -10.66
N VAL A 39 -1.92 4.96 -9.86
CA VAL A 39 -0.99 3.84 -9.63
C VAL A 39 -0.67 3.10 -10.93
N LYS A 40 -1.69 2.76 -11.72
CA LYS A 40 -1.49 2.06 -13.00
C LYS A 40 -0.68 2.90 -13.98
N GLN A 41 -0.93 4.21 -14.03
CA GLN A 41 -0.15 5.11 -14.86
C GLN A 41 1.31 5.15 -14.41
N GLU A 42 1.56 5.28 -13.11
CA GLU A 42 2.92 5.30 -12.54
C GLU A 42 3.71 4.02 -12.87
N VAL A 43 3.07 2.86 -12.70
CA VAL A 43 3.68 1.56 -13.01
C VAL A 43 3.90 1.39 -14.51
N TYR A 44 2.95 1.81 -15.34
CA TYR A 44 3.11 1.78 -16.80
C TYR A 44 4.28 2.65 -17.28
N GLU A 45 4.50 3.77 -16.61
CA GLU A 45 5.52 4.75 -16.96
C GLU A 45 6.94 4.41 -16.48
N THR A 46 7.09 3.44 -15.58
CA THR A 46 8.36 3.07 -14.94
C THR A 46 8.57 1.55 -15.02
N SER A 47 8.14 0.83 -14.00
CA SER A 47 7.89 -0.61 -13.93
C SER A 47 7.35 -0.91 -12.52
N TYR A 48 6.92 -2.14 -12.23
CA TYR A 48 6.56 -2.48 -10.83
C TYR A 48 7.79 -2.57 -9.92
N GLU A 49 8.99 -2.89 -10.44
CA GLU A 49 10.24 -2.85 -9.67
C GLU A 49 10.62 -1.43 -9.27
N MET A 50 10.47 -0.47 -10.19
CA MET A 50 10.68 0.94 -9.85
C MET A 50 9.61 1.44 -8.88
N PHE A 51 8.35 1.02 -9.07
CA PHE A 51 7.28 1.33 -8.12
C PHE A 51 7.53 0.72 -6.73
N TYR A 52 8.17 -0.46 -6.66
CA TYR A 52 8.56 -1.08 -5.40
C TYR A 52 9.55 -0.23 -4.60
N GLU A 53 10.34 0.65 -5.22
CA GLU A 53 11.24 1.55 -4.49
C GLU A 53 10.46 2.53 -3.58
N TYR A 54 9.17 2.81 -3.85
CA TYR A 54 8.31 3.56 -2.93
C TYR A 54 8.12 2.88 -1.56
N THR A 55 8.40 1.57 -1.44
CA THR A 55 8.42 0.86 -0.16
C THR A 55 9.60 1.20 0.74
N LYS A 56 10.64 1.81 0.17
CA LYS A 56 11.88 2.19 0.87
C LYS A 56 11.90 3.67 1.24
N GLU A 57 10.93 4.44 0.76
CA GLU A 57 10.82 5.83 1.19
C GLU A 57 10.59 5.90 2.70
N HIS A 58 11.11 6.93 3.36
CA HIS A 58 10.89 7.13 4.80
C HIS A 58 9.49 7.72 5.10
N ASN A 59 8.48 7.31 4.33
CA ASN A 59 7.09 7.75 4.50
C ASN A 59 6.19 6.57 4.83
N TYR A 60 5.77 6.53 6.10
CA TYR A 60 4.96 5.46 6.67
C TYR A 60 3.75 5.08 5.79
N PHE A 61 3.02 6.07 5.25
CA PHE A 61 1.81 5.80 4.47
C PHE A 61 2.12 5.27 3.07
N THR A 62 3.14 5.84 2.42
CA THR A 62 3.53 5.43 1.06
C THR A 62 3.95 3.97 1.05
N ASN A 63 4.74 3.54 2.03
CA ASN A 63 5.27 2.18 2.05
C ASN A 63 4.14 1.16 2.17
N LEU A 64 3.19 1.41 3.07
CA LEU A 64 2.06 0.52 3.31
C LEU A 64 1.13 0.47 2.09
N TRP A 65 0.74 1.62 1.52
CA TRP A 65 -0.05 1.66 0.29
C TRP A 65 0.61 0.89 -0.85
N THR A 66 1.91 1.13 -1.05
CA THR A 66 2.68 0.48 -2.12
C THR A 66 2.72 -1.04 -1.93
N SER A 67 2.95 -1.52 -0.71
CA SER A 67 2.97 -2.96 -0.41
C SER A 67 1.64 -3.65 -0.71
N HIS A 68 0.51 -3.07 -0.33
CA HIS A 68 -0.80 -3.62 -0.69
C HIS A 68 -1.04 -3.64 -2.18
N LEU A 69 -0.76 -2.51 -2.85
CA LEU A 69 -1.01 -2.38 -4.28
C LEU A 69 -0.23 -3.43 -5.08
N LEU A 70 1.05 -3.63 -4.75
CA LEU A 70 1.92 -4.63 -5.37
C LEU A 70 1.42 -6.07 -5.16
N ILE A 71 0.95 -6.40 -3.96
CA ILE A 71 0.46 -7.75 -3.65
C ILE A 71 -0.86 -8.04 -4.35
N GLU A 72 -1.75 -7.06 -4.41
CA GLU A 72 -3.15 -7.28 -4.78
C GLU A 72 -3.45 -7.04 -6.26
N TYR A 73 -2.73 -6.12 -6.92
CA TYR A 73 -3.06 -5.67 -8.27
C TYR A 73 -1.97 -5.98 -9.31
N PHE A 74 -0.80 -6.43 -8.88
CA PHE A 74 0.33 -6.71 -9.77
C PHE A 74 0.84 -8.14 -9.60
N LYS A 75 1.34 -8.71 -10.70
CA LYS A 75 2.01 -10.01 -10.70
C LYS A 75 3.50 -9.81 -10.40
N VAL A 76 3.82 -9.63 -9.13
CA VAL A 76 5.20 -9.43 -8.65
C VAL A 76 5.93 -10.77 -8.40
N SER A 77 7.26 -10.71 -8.26
CA SER A 77 8.07 -11.88 -7.88
C SER A 77 7.79 -12.32 -6.43
N LYS A 78 8.23 -13.54 -6.06
CA LYS A 78 8.07 -14.03 -4.68
C LYS A 78 8.83 -13.17 -3.68
N GLU A 79 10.00 -12.68 -4.07
CA GLU A 79 10.88 -11.85 -3.25
C GLU A 79 10.20 -10.51 -2.94
N ILE A 80 9.69 -9.82 -3.96
CA ILE A 80 8.95 -8.55 -3.78
C ILE A 80 7.72 -8.78 -2.92
N LYS A 81 6.98 -9.87 -3.17
CA LYS A 81 5.80 -10.22 -2.38
C LYS A 81 6.16 -10.43 -0.90
N SER A 82 7.20 -11.19 -0.60
CA SER A 82 7.67 -11.42 0.76
C SER A 82 8.08 -10.13 1.45
N SER A 83 8.86 -9.26 0.79
CA SER A 83 9.23 -7.97 1.38
C SER A 83 8.03 -7.06 1.62
N CYS A 84 7.03 -7.05 0.72
CA CYS A 84 5.80 -6.31 0.95
C CYS A 84 5.00 -6.85 2.15
N LEU A 85 4.97 -8.18 2.33
CA LEU A 85 4.31 -8.79 3.49
C LEU A 85 5.02 -8.45 4.80
N GLU A 86 6.35 -8.48 4.84
CA GLU A 86 7.12 -8.06 6.01
C GLU A 86 6.82 -6.61 6.41
N ILE A 87 6.63 -5.72 5.43
CA ILE A 87 6.18 -4.36 5.69
C ILE A 87 4.81 -4.37 6.35
N ILE A 88 3.82 -5.06 5.78
CA ILE A 88 2.45 -5.10 6.32
C ILE A 88 2.44 -5.69 7.75
N VAL A 89 3.16 -6.79 7.98
CA VAL A 89 3.30 -7.42 9.31
C VAL A 89 3.86 -6.42 10.33
N ARG A 90 4.96 -5.73 10.02
CA ARG A 90 5.55 -4.73 10.90
C ARG A 90 4.56 -3.62 11.27
N TYR A 91 3.67 -3.24 10.35
CA TYR A 91 2.66 -2.22 10.60
C TYR A 91 1.50 -2.76 11.45
N SER A 92 1.14 -4.03 11.31
CA SER A 92 0.14 -4.74 12.13
C SER A 92 0.55 -4.88 13.62
N GLU A 93 1.85 -4.82 13.89
CA GLU A 93 2.43 -4.87 15.24
C GLU A 93 2.79 -3.48 15.80
N GLY A 94 2.71 -2.45 14.94
CA GLY A 94 3.11 -1.10 15.27
C GLY A 94 2.22 -0.42 16.32
N ARG A 95 2.82 0.42 17.17
CA ARG A 95 2.08 1.21 18.18
C ARG A 95 1.77 2.64 17.74
N LEU A 96 2.31 3.08 16.60
CA LEU A 96 2.17 4.45 16.10
C LEU A 96 0.73 4.81 15.75
N ASN A 97 0.02 3.89 15.09
CA ASN A 97 -1.39 4.07 14.76
C ASN A 97 -2.16 2.77 15.08
N PRO A 98 -2.82 2.69 16.26
CA PRO A 98 -3.55 1.49 16.68
C PRO A 98 -4.74 1.13 15.79
N LYS A 99 -5.28 2.07 15.01
CA LYS A 99 -6.32 1.78 14.02
C LYS A 99 -5.71 1.01 12.85
N VAL A 100 -4.66 1.55 12.24
CA VAL A 100 -3.94 0.90 11.13
C VAL A 100 -3.45 -0.48 11.55
N ALA A 101 -2.80 -0.60 12.71
CA ALA A 101 -2.29 -1.88 13.18
C ALA A 101 -3.37 -2.96 13.29
N ARG A 102 -4.59 -2.58 13.70
CA ARG A 102 -5.74 -3.49 13.75
C ARG A 102 -6.22 -3.87 12.35
N GLU A 103 -6.42 -2.88 11.48
CA GLU A 103 -6.87 -3.11 10.10
C GLU A 103 -5.90 -4.03 9.34
N GLU A 104 -4.59 -3.84 9.51
CA GLU A 104 -3.59 -4.71 8.88
C GLU A 104 -3.60 -6.14 9.44
N ARG A 105 -3.82 -6.29 10.75
CA ARG A 105 -3.97 -7.61 11.36
C ARG A 105 -5.20 -8.34 10.82
N ASP A 106 -6.34 -7.65 10.77
CA ASP A 106 -7.58 -8.19 10.24
C ASP A 106 -7.39 -8.60 8.76
N TRP A 107 -6.69 -7.78 7.97
CA TRP A 107 -6.37 -8.09 6.57
C TRP A 107 -5.47 -9.33 6.44
N LEU A 108 -4.42 -9.45 7.26
CA LEU A 108 -3.54 -10.61 7.28
C LEU A 108 -4.29 -11.89 7.66
N GLU A 109 -5.21 -11.82 8.62
CA GLU A 109 -6.07 -12.94 9.02
C GLU A 109 -7.02 -13.37 7.89
N MET A 110 -7.72 -12.41 7.29
CA MET A 110 -8.67 -12.66 6.20
C MET A 110 -7.99 -13.32 4.98
N ASN A 111 -6.74 -12.93 4.70
CA ASN A 111 -5.96 -13.47 3.59
C ASN A 111 -5.16 -14.72 3.96
N ARG A 112 -5.24 -15.20 5.22
CA ARG A 112 -4.48 -16.35 5.75
C ARG A 112 -2.97 -16.19 5.65
N LEU A 113 -2.49 -14.97 5.92
CA LEU A 113 -1.08 -14.57 5.82
C LEU A 113 -0.44 -14.28 7.18
N LEU A 114 -1.18 -14.38 8.28
CA LEU A 114 -0.70 -14.08 9.64
C LEU A 114 0.38 -15.06 10.16
N TYR A 115 0.59 -16.21 9.50
CA TYR A 115 1.50 -17.28 9.95
C TYR A 115 2.58 -17.64 8.92
N VAL A 116 2.89 -16.73 7.98
CA VAL A 116 3.93 -16.93 6.96
C VAL A 116 5.28 -16.43 7.47
#